data_AF-A0A9P6CMW5-F1
#
_entry.id   AF-A0A9P6CMW5-F1
#
_cell.length_a   1.000
_cell.length_b   1.000
_cell.length_c   1.000
_cell.angle_alpha   90.00
_cell.angle_beta   90.00
_cell.angle_gamma   90.00
#
_symmetry.space_group_name_H-M   'P 1'
#
loop_
_entity.id
_entity.type
_entity.pdbx_description
1 polymer ?
#
loop_
_entity_poly.entity_id
_entity_poly.type
_entity_poly.pdbx_seq_one_letter_code
_entity_poly.pdbx_strand_id
1 'polypeptide(L)'
;MATTTYDLFFTGRDDPRSCVVIGEDTKPVYFCFETPERGLGPNTRTTLSRNNKDVCARLDWSPGNHLGSATIGSRRIPMSHLVLHGSSNNARAFISGEGKRFEWRRRLDTPSSYDLYAVPNMQIAAFRRYAHETAVGPSHGLFQYTFKNDLLLVEALVALCLNRWIDLYGV
;
A
#
# COMPACT_ATOMS: atom_id res chain seq x y z
N MET A 1 -27.13 -3.03 -9.33
CA MET A 1 -26.17 -4.14 -9.53
C MET A 1 -25.15 -4.04 -8.41
N ALA A 2 -24.88 -5.14 -7.70
CA ALA A 2 -23.83 -5.12 -6.67
C ALA A 2 -22.46 -5.00 -7.36
N THR A 3 -21.68 -3.99 -7.00
CA THR A 3 -20.31 -3.84 -7.49
C THR A 3 -19.48 -5.01 -6.97
N THR A 4 -18.84 -5.77 -7.85
CA THR A 4 -17.91 -6.82 -7.44
C THR A 4 -16.78 -6.19 -6.62
N THR A 5 -16.58 -6.70 -5.42
CA THR A 5 -15.49 -6.31 -4.51
C THR A 5 -14.52 -7.48 -4.38
N TYR A 6 -13.24 -7.14 -4.20
CA TYR A 6 -12.15 -8.08 -4.01
C TYR A 6 -11.49 -7.81 -2.66
N ASP A 7 -11.18 -8.86 -1.93
CA ASP A 7 -10.72 -8.79 -0.54
C ASP A 7 -9.30 -9.33 -0.41
N LEU A 8 -8.38 -8.49 0.09
CA LEU A 8 -7.02 -8.89 0.45
C LEU A 8 -6.80 -8.71 1.94
N PHE A 9 -6.34 -9.77 2.60
CA PHE A 9 -6.02 -9.81 4.00
C PHE A 9 -4.54 -9.49 4.21
N PHE A 10 -4.27 -8.58 5.13
CA PHE A 10 -2.93 -8.27 5.60
C PHE A 10 -2.62 -9.18 6.78
N THR A 11 -1.56 -9.98 6.67
CA THR A 11 -1.14 -10.99 7.65
C THR A 11 0.36 -10.85 7.95
N GLY A 12 0.89 -11.72 8.81
CA GLY A 12 2.29 -11.66 9.26
C GLY A 12 2.53 -10.55 10.28
N ARG A 13 3.69 -9.88 10.20
CA ARG A 13 3.99 -8.76 11.11
C ARG A 13 3.10 -7.56 10.76
N ASP A 14 2.71 -6.82 11.79
CA ASP A 14 1.96 -5.57 11.65
C ASP A 14 2.91 -4.37 11.43
N ASP A 15 3.79 -4.51 10.43
CA ASP A 15 4.66 -3.45 9.93
C ASP A 15 4.33 -3.24 8.44
N PRO A 16 3.97 -2.02 7.98
CA PRO A 16 3.67 -1.79 6.58
C PRO A 16 4.83 -2.16 5.63
N ARG A 17 6.08 -2.20 6.13
CA ARG A 17 7.27 -2.56 5.36
C ARG A 17 7.67 -4.04 5.51
N SER A 18 6.96 -4.81 6.31
CA SER A 18 7.23 -6.22 6.57
C SER A 18 5.91 -6.93 6.86
N CYS A 19 5.12 -7.19 5.83
CA CYS A 19 3.82 -7.85 5.96
C CYS A 19 3.48 -8.65 4.70
N VAL A 20 2.52 -9.55 4.82
CA VAL A 20 2.00 -10.35 3.70
C VAL A 20 0.59 -9.84 3.37
N VAL A 21 0.28 -9.75 2.08
CA VAL A 21 -1.04 -9.40 1.56
C VAL A 21 -1.52 -10.54 0.69
N ILE A 22 -2.59 -11.20 1.11
CA ILE A 22 -3.08 -12.44 0.49
C ILE A 22 -4.60 -12.41 0.33
N GLY A 23 -5.10 -12.93 -0.78
CA GLY A 23 -6.54 -13.04 -1.02
C GLY A 23 -6.81 -13.60 -2.40
N GLU A 24 -8.03 -13.41 -2.85
CA GLU A 24 -8.48 -13.85 -4.17
C GLU A 24 -9.28 -12.73 -4.84
N ASP A 25 -8.97 -12.46 -6.11
CA ASP A 25 -9.76 -11.59 -6.96
C ASP A 25 -10.41 -12.38 -8.12
N THR A 26 -10.11 -12.04 -9.36
CA THR A 26 -10.24 -12.92 -10.53
C THR A 26 -9.20 -14.06 -10.56
N LYS A 27 -8.15 -13.96 -9.74
CA LYS A 27 -7.06 -14.92 -9.58
C LYS A 27 -6.53 -14.86 -8.14
N PRO A 28 -5.81 -15.89 -7.66
CA PRO A 28 -5.11 -15.80 -6.38
C PRO A 28 -4.12 -14.63 -6.37
N VAL A 29 -4.16 -13.84 -5.30
CA VAL A 29 -3.28 -12.69 -5.07
C VAL A 29 -2.41 -12.98 -3.85
N TYR A 30 -1.10 -12.91 -4.04
CA TYR A 30 -0.14 -13.03 -2.97
C TYR A 30 1.01 -12.04 -3.17
N PHE A 31 1.14 -11.11 -2.23
CA PHE A 31 2.21 -10.14 -2.17
C PHE A 31 2.94 -10.19 -0.83
N CYS A 32 4.26 -10.00 -0.85
CA CYS A 32 5.09 -9.91 0.34
C CYS A 32 5.85 -8.57 0.35
N PHE A 33 5.67 -7.78 1.40
CA PHE A 33 6.53 -6.66 1.72
C PHE A 33 7.65 -7.16 2.63
N GLU A 34 8.90 -6.94 2.22
CA GLU A 34 10.07 -7.36 2.98
C GLU A 34 11.08 -6.24 3.09
N THR A 35 11.49 -5.93 4.31
CA THR A 35 12.64 -5.06 4.60
C THR A 35 13.62 -5.88 5.40
N PRO A 36 14.73 -6.38 4.80
CA PRO A 36 15.65 -7.26 5.49
C PRO A 36 16.21 -6.55 6.72
N GLU A 37 16.04 -7.09 7.93
CA GLU A 37 16.69 -6.58 9.14
C GLU A 37 18.20 -6.88 9.05
N ARG A 38 18.99 -5.94 8.53
CA ARG A 38 20.45 -6.06 8.60
C ARG A 38 20.95 -5.40 9.87
N GLY A 39 21.51 -6.22 10.78
CA GLY A 39 22.20 -5.73 11.97
C GLY A 39 23.19 -4.62 11.63
N LEU A 40 23.00 -3.47 12.29
CA LEU A 40 23.85 -2.26 12.29
C LEU A 40 23.87 -1.38 11.03
N GLY A 41 23.20 -1.75 9.94
CA GLY A 41 23.06 -0.90 8.75
C GLY A 41 21.69 -0.22 8.69
N PRO A 42 21.54 0.99 8.09
CA PRO A 42 20.22 1.54 7.86
C PRO A 42 19.43 0.57 6.96
N ASN A 43 18.27 0.12 7.43
CA ASN A 43 17.34 -0.69 6.65
C ASN A 43 16.75 0.16 5.53
N THR A 44 17.47 0.28 4.42
CA THR A 44 17.17 1.24 3.36
C THR A 44 16.30 0.69 2.25
N ARG A 45 15.98 -0.62 2.20
CA ARG A 45 15.21 -1.16 1.08
C ARG A 45 14.05 -2.06 1.53
N THR A 46 12.84 -1.63 1.18
CA THR A 46 11.65 -2.49 1.20
C THR A 46 11.38 -3.01 -0.21
N THR A 47 11.14 -4.30 -0.34
CA THR A 47 10.78 -4.95 -1.61
C THR A 47 9.35 -5.45 -1.53
N LEU A 48 8.57 -5.21 -2.59
CA LEU A 48 7.26 -5.81 -2.77
C LEU A 48 7.40 -6.90 -3.84
N SER A 49 7.26 -8.16 -3.44
CA SER A 49 7.27 -9.31 -4.34
C SER A 49 5.87 -9.90 -4.52
N ARG A 50 5.59 -10.47 -5.69
CA ARG A 50 4.39 -11.25 -5.98
C ARG A 50 4.78 -12.73 -6.02
N ASN A 51 3.97 -13.59 -5.41
CA ASN A 51 4.18 -15.04 -5.37
C ASN A 51 5.59 -15.46 -4.89
N ASN A 52 6.23 -14.65 -4.03
CA ASN A 52 7.62 -14.82 -3.55
C ASN A 52 8.69 -14.91 -4.64
N LYS A 53 8.41 -14.47 -5.87
CA LYS A 53 9.32 -14.60 -7.01
C LYS A 53 9.48 -13.29 -7.77
N ASP A 54 8.37 -12.63 -8.08
CA ASP A 54 8.36 -11.51 -9.02
C ASP A 54 8.40 -10.19 -8.28
N VAL A 55 9.52 -9.47 -8.35
CA VAL A 55 9.63 -8.14 -7.73
C VAL A 55 8.77 -7.13 -8.49
N CYS A 56 7.71 -6.67 -7.84
CA CYS A 56 6.75 -5.72 -8.40
C CYS A 56 7.13 -4.27 -8.11
N ALA A 57 7.70 -4.02 -6.93
CA ALA A 57 8.20 -2.70 -6.56
C ALA A 57 9.37 -2.77 -5.57
N ARG A 58 10.16 -1.69 -5.53
CA ARG A 58 11.22 -1.46 -4.53
C ARG A 58 11.10 -0.04 -3.97
N LEU A 59 11.26 0.09 -2.67
CA LEU A 59 11.32 1.35 -1.96
C LEU A 59 12.72 1.50 -1.36
N ASP A 60 13.51 2.39 -1.94
CA ASP A 60 14.83 2.78 -1.45
C ASP A 60 14.70 4.00 -0.54
N TRP A 61 14.61 3.76 0.77
CA TRP A 61 14.52 4.77 1.82
C TRP A 61 15.83 5.54 1.96
N SER A 62 15.69 6.85 2.17
CA SER A 62 16.82 7.70 2.54
C SER A 62 17.19 7.48 4.01
N PRO A 63 18.43 7.77 4.45
CA PRO A 63 18.81 7.71 5.86
C PRO A 63 17.91 8.58 6.76
N GLY A 64 17.66 8.10 7.98
CA GLY A 64 16.75 8.76 8.93
C GLY A 64 15.28 8.52 8.59
N ASN A 65 14.43 9.53 8.80
CA ASN A 65 12.99 9.46 8.52
C ASN A 65 12.61 10.08 7.16
N HIS A 66 13.56 10.16 6.23
CA HIS A 66 13.33 10.81 4.94
C HIS A 66 12.85 9.82 3.87
N LEU A 67 11.94 10.31 3.03
CA LEU A 67 11.53 9.61 1.82
C LEU A 67 12.69 9.54 0.81
N GLY A 68 12.76 8.43 0.07
CA GLY A 68 13.77 8.23 -0.98
C GLY A 68 13.14 7.97 -2.34
N SER A 69 13.58 6.92 -3.05
CA SER A 69 13.08 6.59 -4.39
C SER A 69 12.27 5.29 -4.42
N ALA A 70 11.20 5.27 -5.20
CA ALA A 70 10.42 4.09 -5.51
C ALA A 70 10.71 3.62 -6.95
N THR A 71 10.84 2.32 -7.14
CA THR A 71 10.82 1.67 -8.46
C THR A 71 9.58 0.80 -8.55
N ILE A 72 8.69 1.06 -9.50
CA ILE A 72 7.44 0.30 -9.73
C ILE A 72 7.39 -0.08 -11.21
N GLY A 73 7.44 -1.38 -11.51
CA GLY A 73 7.67 -1.84 -12.88
C GLY A 73 8.97 -1.26 -13.46
N SER A 74 8.89 -0.58 -14.60
CA SER A 74 10.02 0.10 -15.24
C SER A 74 10.24 1.55 -14.78
N ARG A 75 9.35 2.10 -13.94
CA ARG A 75 9.37 3.51 -13.53
C ARG A 75 10.13 3.67 -12.24
N ARG A 76 11.11 4.60 -12.23
CA ARG A 76 11.76 5.08 -11.00
C ARG A 76 11.29 6.50 -10.73
N ILE A 77 10.73 6.74 -9.55
CA ILE A 77 10.15 8.02 -9.13
C ILE A 77 10.55 8.35 -7.68
N PRO A 78 10.57 9.62 -7.28
CA PRO A 78 10.64 9.98 -5.87
C PRO A 78 9.44 9.43 -5.11
N MET A 79 9.63 8.90 -3.89
CA MET A 79 8.51 8.44 -3.05
C MET A 79 7.53 9.57 -2.72
N SER A 80 7.99 10.82 -2.68
CA SER A 80 7.13 11.99 -2.51
C SER A 80 6.03 12.10 -3.58
N HIS A 81 6.25 11.55 -4.78
CA HIS A 81 5.23 11.51 -5.84
C HIS A 81 4.10 10.51 -5.57
N LEU A 82 4.30 9.59 -4.61
CA LEU A 82 3.29 8.63 -4.16
C LEU A 82 2.50 9.13 -2.94
N VAL A 83 2.87 10.30 -2.41
CA VAL A 83 2.29 10.92 -1.20
C VAL A 83 2.17 12.45 -1.33
N LEU A 84 1.84 12.93 -2.52
CA LEU A 84 1.57 14.34 -2.81
C LEU A 84 0.44 14.86 -1.91
N HIS A 85 0.32 16.18 -1.74
CA HIS A 85 -0.84 16.74 -1.04
C HIS A 85 -2.15 16.37 -1.75
N GLY A 86 -3.11 15.85 -0.97
CA GLY A 86 -4.46 15.53 -1.42
C GLY A 86 -5.43 16.71 -1.30
N SER A 87 -6.72 16.42 -1.48
CA SER A 87 -7.82 17.38 -1.40
C SER A 87 -8.10 17.91 0.01
N SER A 88 -7.52 17.29 1.04
CA SER A 88 -7.70 17.62 2.45
C SER A 88 -6.45 17.28 3.26
N ASN A 89 -6.36 17.79 4.50
CA ASN A 89 -5.19 17.60 5.37
C ASN A 89 -4.95 16.13 5.77
N ASN A 90 -5.99 15.30 5.73
CA ASN A 90 -5.93 13.86 6.00
C ASN A 90 -5.76 13.04 4.71
N ALA A 91 -5.43 13.67 3.58
CA ALA A 91 -5.34 13.02 2.29
C ALA A 91 -3.96 13.16 1.65
N ARG A 92 -3.46 12.05 1.10
CA ARG A 92 -2.25 12.03 0.27
C ARG A 92 -2.58 11.41 -1.09
N ALA A 93 -2.06 12.02 -2.14
CA ALA A 93 -2.36 11.67 -3.52
C ALA A 93 -1.15 11.07 -4.25
N PHE A 94 -1.43 10.32 -5.30
CA PHE A 94 -0.42 9.84 -6.24
C PHE A 94 -0.95 9.88 -7.67
N ILE A 95 -0.03 9.84 -8.63
CA ILE A 95 -0.34 9.75 -10.06
C ILE A 95 0.08 8.36 -10.53
N SER A 96 -0.89 7.59 -11.06
CA SER A 96 -0.62 6.25 -11.59
C SER A 96 0.25 6.29 -12.84
N GLY A 97 0.75 5.12 -13.25
CA GLY A 97 1.47 4.96 -14.52
C GLY A 97 0.67 5.36 -15.76
N GLU A 98 -0.66 5.39 -15.64
CA GLU A 98 -1.57 5.85 -16.70
C GLU A 98 -1.87 7.37 -16.63
N GLY A 99 -1.22 8.11 -15.72
CA GLY A 99 -1.46 9.55 -15.53
C GLY A 99 -2.73 9.90 -14.76
N LYS A 100 -3.47 8.91 -14.25
CA LYS A 100 -4.68 9.15 -13.44
C LYS A 100 -4.30 9.47 -12.01
N ARG A 101 -5.00 10.43 -11.41
CA ARG A 101 -4.78 10.84 -10.03
C ARG A 101 -5.67 10.06 -9.07
N PHE A 102 -5.07 9.56 -8.00
CA PHE A 102 -5.73 8.85 -6.92
C PHE A 102 -5.36 9.45 -5.57
N GLU A 103 -6.20 9.22 -4.57
CA GLU A 103 -6.03 9.81 -3.25
C GLU A 103 -6.38 8.82 -2.15
N TRP A 104 -5.40 8.56 -1.28
CA TRP A 104 -5.61 7.90 -0.01
C TRP A 104 -6.06 8.93 1.02
N ARG A 105 -7.25 8.72 1.59
CA ARG A 105 -7.82 9.56 2.64
C ARG A 105 -7.86 8.78 3.95
N ARG A 106 -7.18 9.28 4.97
CA ARG A 106 -7.20 8.70 6.32
C ARG A 106 -8.55 9.01 6.98
N ARG A 107 -9.18 8.00 7.55
CA ARG A 107 -10.44 8.15 8.28
C ARG A 107 -10.22 8.86 9.61
N LEU A 108 -11.07 9.83 9.96
CA LEU A 108 -10.93 10.59 11.20
C LEU A 108 -11.42 9.80 12.42
N ASP A 109 -12.46 8.99 12.23
CA ASP A 109 -13.04 8.13 13.25
C ASP A 109 -12.17 6.92 13.57
N THR A 110 -11.44 6.40 12.57
CA THR A 110 -10.48 5.31 12.74
C THR A 110 -9.16 5.67 12.05
N PRO A 111 -8.23 6.38 12.74
CA PRO A 111 -7.01 6.92 12.14
C PRO A 111 -6.07 5.92 11.48
N SER A 112 -6.22 4.62 11.78
CA SER A 112 -5.47 3.53 11.16
C SER A 112 -6.11 2.94 9.91
N SER A 113 -7.24 3.50 9.45
CA SER A 113 -7.99 3.08 8.27
C SER A 113 -7.96 4.16 7.18
N TYR A 114 -7.99 3.73 5.91
CA TYR A 114 -7.83 4.60 4.76
C TYR A 114 -8.83 4.26 3.66
N ASP A 115 -9.26 5.24 2.90
CA ASP A 115 -10.10 5.09 1.72
C ASP A 115 -9.39 5.60 0.48
N LEU A 116 -9.39 4.81 -0.59
CA LEU A 116 -8.78 5.18 -1.86
C LEU A 116 -9.86 5.72 -2.81
N TYR A 117 -9.64 6.94 -3.27
CA TYR A 117 -10.51 7.63 -4.21
C TYR A 117 -9.85 7.82 -5.56
N ALA A 118 -10.60 7.57 -6.63
CA ALA A 118 -10.33 8.11 -7.95
C ALA A 118 -10.97 9.52 -8.06
N VAL A 119 -10.22 10.48 -8.61
CA VAL A 119 -10.74 11.83 -8.89
C VAL A 119 -11.90 11.72 -9.90
N PRO A 120 -13.04 12.44 -9.72
CA PRO A 120 -13.24 13.52 -8.75
C PRO A 120 -13.58 13.08 -7.32
N ASN A 121 -14.32 11.99 -7.09
CA ASN A 121 -14.67 11.55 -5.73
C ASN A 121 -15.22 10.12 -5.66
N MET A 122 -14.75 9.21 -6.51
CA MET A 122 -15.24 7.83 -6.53
C MET A 122 -14.37 6.95 -5.64
N GLN A 123 -14.93 6.40 -4.57
CA GLN A 123 -14.21 5.42 -3.74
C GLN A 123 -14.04 4.12 -4.55
N ILE A 124 -12.79 3.65 -4.65
CA ILE A 124 -12.44 2.44 -5.40
C ILE A 124 -11.73 1.39 -4.56
N ALA A 125 -11.26 1.75 -3.35
CA ALA A 125 -10.78 0.81 -2.37
C ALA A 125 -10.90 1.34 -0.93
N ALA A 126 -10.74 0.45 0.04
CA ALA A 126 -10.74 0.72 1.46
C ALA A 126 -9.73 -0.19 2.15
N PHE A 127 -8.84 0.38 2.96
CA PHE A 127 -8.09 -0.35 3.96
C PHE A 127 -8.74 -0.16 5.34
N ARG A 128 -8.99 -1.27 6.03
CA ARG A 128 -9.51 -1.29 7.39
C ARG A 128 -8.56 -2.05 8.28
N ARG A 129 -8.19 -1.44 9.39
CA ARG A 129 -7.43 -2.12 10.45
C ARG A 129 -8.41 -2.86 11.35
N TYR A 130 -8.21 -4.15 11.50
CA TYR A 130 -8.99 -5.01 12.40
C TYR A 130 -8.19 -6.28 12.64
N ALA A 131 -8.29 -6.84 13.85
CA ALA A 131 -7.70 -8.11 14.18
C ALA A 131 -8.76 -9.20 14.01
N HIS A 132 -8.55 -10.14 13.11
CA HIS A 132 -9.50 -11.23 12.86
C HIS A 132 -8.81 -12.50 12.38
N GLU A 133 -9.33 -13.65 12.79
CA GLU A 133 -8.93 -14.93 12.24
C GLU A 133 -9.51 -15.08 10.83
N THR A 134 -8.68 -15.48 9.87
CA THR A 134 -9.09 -15.73 8.49
C THR A 134 -8.71 -17.14 8.07
N ALA A 135 -9.21 -17.60 6.92
CA ALA A 135 -8.84 -18.91 6.38
C ALA A 135 -7.33 -19.07 6.12
N VAL A 136 -6.58 -17.96 6.10
CA VAL A 136 -5.12 -17.91 5.86
C VAL A 136 -4.34 -17.48 7.12
N GLY A 137 -5.00 -17.48 8.28
CA GLY A 137 -4.42 -17.15 9.59
C GLY A 137 -4.83 -15.77 10.13
N PRO A 138 -4.17 -15.30 11.21
CA PRO A 138 -4.47 -14.01 11.82
C PRO A 138 -4.22 -12.86 10.84
N SER A 139 -5.26 -12.05 10.61
CA SER A 139 -5.18 -10.83 9.84
C SER A 139 -5.22 -9.60 10.75
N HIS A 140 -4.42 -8.60 10.40
CA HIS A 140 -4.39 -7.28 11.04
C HIS A 140 -5.00 -6.17 10.19
N GLY A 141 -5.45 -6.49 8.98
CA GLY A 141 -6.13 -5.53 8.11
C GLY A 141 -6.71 -6.13 6.83
N LEU A 142 -7.67 -5.41 6.24
CA LEU A 142 -8.39 -5.83 5.04
C LEU A 142 -8.33 -4.69 4.07
N PHE A 143 -7.90 -5.00 2.85
CA PHE A 143 -7.97 -4.11 1.72
C PHE A 143 -9.02 -4.63 0.75
N GLN A 144 -10.13 -3.89 0.66
CA GLN A 144 -11.21 -4.17 -0.28
C GLN A 144 -11.10 -3.22 -1.47
N TYR A 145 -11.25 -3.71 -2.69
CA TYR A 145 -11.16 -2.88 -3.91
C TYR A 145 -12.10 -3.34 -5.02
N THR A 146 -12.36 -2.47 -6.00
CA THR A 146 -13.34 -2.71 -7.08
C THR A 146 -12.75 -2.64 -8.50
N PHE A 147 -11.44 -2.41 -8.65
CA PHE A 147 -10.76 -2.29 -9.93
C PHE A 147 -9.96 -3.54 -10.30
N LYS A 148 -9.66 -3.74 -11.60
CA LYS A 148 -8.94 -4.93 -12.12
C LYS A 148 -7.54 -4.64 -12.66
N ASN A 149 -7.01 -3.44 -12.45
CA ASN A 149 -5.72 -3.03 -12.97
C ASN A 149 -4.58 -3.48 -12.03
N ASP A 150 -3.82 -4.48 -12.47
CA ASP A 150 -2.68 -5.06 -11.73
C ASP A 150 -1.64 -4.01 -11.31
N LEU A 151 -1.32 -3.05 -12.19
CA LEU A 151 -0.34 -2.02 -11.90
C LEU A 151 -0.89 -1.04 -10.85
N LEU A 152 -2.16 -0.65 -10.97
CA LEU A 152 -2.81 0.20 -9.98
C LEU A 152 -2.89 -0.49 -8.61
N LEU A 153 -3.07 -1.81 -8.57
CA LEU A 153 -3.06 -2.56 -7.30
C LEU A 153 -1.69 -2.44 -6.62
N VAL A 154 -0.61 -2.63 -7.37
CA VAL A 154 0.76 -2.45 -6.86
C VAL A 154 0.98 -1.00 -6.40
N GLU A 155 0.62 -0.01 -7.20
CA GLU A 155 0.76 1.41 -6.85
C GLU A 155 -0.05 1.77 -5.60
N ALA A 156 -1.28 1.27 -5.48
CA ALA A 156 -2.16 1.49 -4.34
C ALA A 156 -1.58 0.89 -3.05
N LEU A 157 -1.08 -0.35 -3.10
CA LEU A 157 -0.46 -1.03 -1.96
C LEU A 157 0.85 -0.34 -1.54
N VAL A 158 1.68 0.06 -2.49
CA VAL A 158 2.92 0.81 -2.20
C VAL A 158 2.62 2.19 -1.61
N ALA A 159 1.66 2.92 -2.17
CA ALA A 159 1.24 4.21 -1.62
C ALA A 159 0.63 4.06 -0.22
N LEU A 160 -0.15 2.99 0.04
CA LEU A 160 -0.69 2.68 1.36
C LEU A 160 0.42 2.36 2.37
N CYS A 161 1.43 1.59 1.97
CA CYS A 161 2.63 1.32 2.77
C CYS A 161 3.29 2.62 3.21
N LEU A 162 3.52 3.56 2.27
CA LEU A 162 4.09 4.87 2.57
C LEU A 162 3.19 5.69 3.50
N ASN A 163 1.88 5.76 3.24
CA ASN A 163 0.94 6.50 4.09
C ASN A 163 0.98 6.01 5.54
N ARG A 164 0.92 4.68 5.73
CA ARG A 164 1.00 4.07 7.06
C ARG A 164 2.35 4.34 7.73
N TRP A 165 3.45 4.25 6.99
CA TRP A 165 4.78 4.50 7.53
C TRP A 165 4.94 5.96 7.98
N ILE A 166 4.52 6.93 7.15
CA ILE A 166 4.56 8.36 7.51
C ILE A 166 3.70 8.65 8.74
N ASP A 167 2.52 8.02 8.84
CA ASP A 167 1.64 8.22 10.00
C ASP A 167 2.19 7.61 11.29
N LEU A 168 3.02 6.56 11.21
CA LEU A 168 3.65 5.92 12.36
C LEU A 168 4.94 6.61 12.82
N TYR A 169 5.75 7.10 11.88
CA TYR A 169 7.13 7.55 12.17
C TYR A 169 7.39 9.03 11.83
N GLY A 170 6.48 9.69 11.12
CA GLY A 170 6.70 11.03 10.59
C GLY A 170 7.64 11.05 9.38
N VAL A 171 7.76 12.24 8.78
CA VAL A 171 8.78 12.62 7.79
C VAL A 171 9.36 13.95 8.21
#